data_AF-A0A8B3KW29-F1
#
_entry.id   AF-A0A8B3KW29-F1
#
_cell.length_a   1.000
_cell.length_b   1.000
_cell.length_c   1.000
_cell.angle_alpha   90.00
_cell.angle_beta   90.00
_cell.angle_gamma   90.00
#
_symmetry.space_group_name_H-M   'P 1'
#
loop_
_entity.id
_entity.type
_entity.pdbx_description
1 polymer ?
#
loop_
_entity_poly.entity_id
_entity_poly.type
_entity_poly.pdbx_seq_one_letter_code
_entity_poly.pdbx_strand_id
1 'polypeptide(L)'
;PTQYDYLAAEKLEAIQVDSGNLDALIRECSRLSVRYDIAGITGFAGNDESVSATVGKLCQHFDLPGPDPISIERCCDKYTQRQLLAKADVPMPAYRLAANATEVQSFAAE
;
A
#
# COMPACT_ATOMS: atom_id res chain seq x y z
N PRO A 1 -2.48 -3.63 18.41
CA PRO A 1 -2.91 -5.01 18.03
C PRO A 1 -4.31 -5.44 18.54
N THR A 2 -5.13 -4.54 19.08
CA THR A 2 -6.49 -4.84 19.61
C THR A 2 -7.62 -4.47 18.65
N GLN A 3 -7.29 -4.08 17.41
CA GLN A 3 -8.28 -3.60 16.44
C GLN A 3 -9.19 -4.73 15.91
N TYR A 4 -8.71 -5.98 15.95
CA TYR A 4 -9.41 -7.12 15.38
C TYR A 4 -9.52 -8.24 16.42
N ASP A 5 -10.74 -8.48 16.91
CA ASP A 5 -11.01 -9.43 18.00
C ASP A 5 -10.61 -10.87 17.65
N TYR A 6 -10.65 -11.25 16.37
CA TYR A 6 -10.23 -12.58 15.93
C TYR A 6 -8.74 -12.86 16.20
N LEU A 7 -7.90 -11.83 16.25
CA LEU A 7 -6.48 -11.98 16.57
C LEU A 7 -6.24 -12.43 18.02
N ALA A 8 -7.19 -12.17 18.94
CA ALA A 8 -7.11 -12.62 20.32
C ALA A 8 -7.48 -14.11 20.49
N ALA A 9 -8.25 -14.66 19.54
CA ALA A 9 -8.64 -16.07 19.54
C ALA A 9 -7.55 -16.98 18.97
N GLU A 10 -6.67 -16.44 18.12
CA GLU A 10 -5.57 -17.18 17.51
C GLU A 10 -4.28 -17.06 18.35
N LYS A 11 -3.43 -18.10 18.32
CA LYS A 11 -2.12 -18.09 19.00
C LYS A 11 -1.08 -17.31 18.19
N LEU A 12 -1.35 -16.04 17.91
CA LEU A 12 -0.49 -15.17 17.12
C LEU A 12 0.47 -14.37 18.01
N GLU A 13 1.72 -14.20 17.56
CA GLU A 13 2.63 -13.22 18.14
C GLU A 13 2.30 -11.83 17.58
N ALA A 14 1.90 -10.91 18.45
CA ALA A 14 1.57 -9.54 18.06
C ALA A 14 2.69 -8.59 18.48
N ILE A 15 3.25 -7.84 17.52
CA ILE A 15 4.27 -6.81 17.75
C ILE A 15 3.65 -5.46 17.43
N GLN A 16 3.82 -4.50 18.34
CA GLN A 16 3.38 -3.11 18.11
C GLN A 16 4.52 -2.33 17.47
N VAL A 17 4.27 -1.83 16.26
CA VAL A 17 5.21 -1.03 15.46
C VAL A 17 4.41 -0.03 14.65
N ASP A 18 5.00 1.12 14.34
CA ASP A 18 4.42 2.11 13.44
C ASP A 18 4.43 1.58 12.00
N SER A 19 3.26 1.24 11.46
CA SER A 19 3.11 0.72 10.10
C SER A 19 3.32 1.78 9.01
N GLY A 20 3.36 3.07 9.37
CA GLY A 20 3.73 4.14 8.46
C GLY A 20 5.24 4.33 8.32
N ASN A 21 6.05 3.62 9.12
CA ASN A 21 7.50 3.75 9.15
C ASN A 21 8.19 2.50 8.61
N LEU A 22 8.60 2.54 7.33
CA LEU A 22 9.25 1.42 6.66
C LEU A 22 10.50 0.94 7.39
N ASP A 23 11.35 1.84 7.89
CA ASP A 23 12.57 1.46 8.60
C ASP A 23 12.27 0.74 9.92
N ALA A 24 11.19 1.14 10.62
CA ALA A 24 10.74 0.45 11.82
C ALA A 24 10.28 -0.98 11.51
N LEU A 25 9.55 -1.16 10.40
CA LEU A 25 9.12 -2.47 9.94
C LEU A 25 10.30 -3.35 9.52
N ILE A 26 11.28 -2.80 8.77
CA ILE A 26 12.50 -3.52 8.39
C ILE A 26 13.25 -4.02 9.64
N ARG A 27 13.39 -3.18 10.67
CA ARG A 27 14.05 -3.58 11.92
C ARG A 27 13.33 -4.73 12.62
N GLU A 28 12.00 -4.68 12.72
CA GLU A 28 11.24 -5.76 13.35
C GLU A 28 11.25 -7.06 12.53
N CYS A 29 11.10 -6.98 11.20
CA CYS A 29 11.23 -8.14 10.33
C CYS A 29 12.63 -8.75 10.40
N SER A 30 13.68 -7.94 10.49
CA SER A 30 15.06 -8.42 10.67
C SER A 30 15.27 -9.11 12.02
N ARG A 31 14.61 -8.63 13.08
CA ARG A 31 14.64 -9.29 14.40
C ARG A 31 13.89 -10.63 14.37
N LEU A 32 12.79 -10.71 13.62
CA LEU A 32 12.03 -11.94 13.43
C LEU A 32 12.79 -12.96 12.58
N SER A 33 13.50 -12.52 11.54
CA SER A 33 14.24 -13.41 10.64
C SER A 33 15.41 -14.13 11.32
N VAL A 34 15.88 -13.65 12.47
CA VAL A 34 16.86 -14.36 13.31
C VAL A 34 16.27 -15.64 13.91
N ARG A 35 14.95 -15.68 14.17
CA ARG A 35 14.28 -16.83 14.81
C ARG A 35 13.42 -17.65 13.85
N TYR A 36 12.93 -17.03 12.79
CA TYR A 36 11.99 -17.63 11.85
C TYR A 36 12.44 -17.43 10.41
N ASP A 37 12.12 -18.38 9.56
CA ASP A 37 12.19 -18.18 8.11
C ASP A 37 10.91 -17.46 7.65
N ILE A 38 11.05 -16.21 7.19
CA ILE A 38 9.90 -15.39 6.78
C ILE A 38 9.51 -15.80 5.36
N ALA A 39 8.49 -16.64 5.23
CA ALA A 39 8.03 -17.12 3.93
C ALA A 39 7.32 -16.05 3.07
N GLY A 40 6.85 -14.96 3.69
CA GLY A 40 6.15 -13.89 3.00
C GLY A 40 5.67 -12.79 3.95
N ILE A 41 5.38 -11.63 3.38
CA ILE A 41 4.86 -10.47 4.09
C ILE A 41 3.55 -10.04 3.41
N THR A 42 2.52 -9.80 4.21
CA THR A 42 1.21 -9.35 3.74
C THR A 42 0.66 -8.27 4.66
N GLY A 43 -0.30 -7.50 4.17
CA GLY A 43 -0.92 -6.41 4.91
C GLY A 43 -2.35 -6.18 4.45
N PHE A 44 -3.18 -5.69 5.36
CA PHE A 44 -4.54 -5.27 5.05
C PHE A 44 -4.54 -3.81 4.65
N ALA A 45 -4.82 -3.55 3.38
CA ALA A 45 -5.21 -2.21 2.92
C ALA A 45 -6.64 -1.95 3.43
N GLY A 46 -6.77 -1.25 4.56
CA GLY A 46 -8.05 -0.73 5.02
C GLY A 46 -8.44 0.47 4.17
N ASN A 47 -8.54 1.65 4.80
CA ASN A 47 -8.75 2.91 4.08
C ASN A 47 -7.48 3.46 3.40
N ASP A 48 -6.33 2.80 3.61
CA ASP A 48 -5.04 3.23 3.09
C ASP A 48 -4.48 2.17 2.13
N GLU A 49 -4.57 2.46 0.82
CA GLU A 49 -4.01 1.62 -0.24
C GLU A 49 -2.46 1.60 -0.18
N SER A 50 -1.81 2.49 0.58
CA SER A 50 -0.34 2.55 0.70
C SER A 50 0.27 1.35 1.42
N VAL A 51 -0.51 0.60 2.23
CA VAL A 51 -0.03 -0.61 2.91
C VAL A 51 0.52 -1.61 1.91
N SER A 52 -0.10 -1.78 0.75
CA SER A 52 0.38 -2.68 -0.31
C SER A 52 1.72 -2.23 -0.89
N ALA A 53 2.00 -0.92 -0.97
CA ALA A 53 3.28 -0.41 -1.40
C ALA A 53 4.36 -0.68 -0.34
N THR A 54 4.04 -0.48 0.94
CA THR A 54 4.92 -0.81 2.07
C THR A 54 5.25 -2.30 2.10
N VAL A 55 4.25 -3.18 1.89
CA VAL A 55 4.46 -4.63 1.76
C VAL A 55 5.41 -4.94 0.60
N GLY A 56 5.18 -4.35 -0.58
CA GLY A 56 6.09 -4.53 -1.73
C GLY A 56 7.53 -4.12 -1.39
N LYS A 57 7.73 -2.98 -0.69
CA LYS A 57 9.06 -2.50 -0.30
C LYS A 57 9.75 -3.46 0.67
N LEU A 58 9.01 -4.03 1.62
CA LEU A 58 9.53 -5.05 2.52
C LEU A 58 9.87 -6.34 1.77
N CYS A 59 8.99 -6.83 0.90
CA CYS A 59 9.26 -8.01 0.08
C CYS A 59 10.54 -7.81 -0.75
N GLN A 60 10.69 -6.66 -1.42
CA GLN A 60 11.90 -6.32 -2.15
C GLN A 60 13.14 -6.28 -1.24
N HIS A 61 13.03 -5.73 -0.03
CA HIS A 61 14.15 -5.64 0.91
C HIS A 61 14.64 -7.01 1.40
N PHE A 62 13.71 -7.94 1.63
CA PHE A 62 14.00 -9.29 2.14
C PHE A 62 14.12 -10.36 1.05
N ASP A 63 14.14 -9.97 -0.22
CA ASP A 63 14.15 -10.88 -1.38
C ASP A 63 13.00 -11.91 -1.36
N LEU A 64 11.82 -11.46 -0.92
CA LEU A 64 10.60 -12.26 -0.86
C LEU A 64 9.72 -11.99 -2.08
N PRO A 65 8.92 -12.98 -2.52
CA PRO A 65 7.88 -12.75 -3.52
C PRO A 65 6.94 -11.63 -3.07
N GLY A 66 6.68 -10.66 -3.94
CA GLY A 66 5.82 -9.53 -3.64
C GLY A 66 5.54 -8.64 -4.83
N PRO A 67 4.58 -7.71 -4.71
CA PRO A 67 4.27 -6.76 -5.77
C PRO A 67 5.40 -5.75 -5.95
N ASP A 68 5.58 -5.26 -7.19
CA ASP A 68 6.48 -4.14 -7.47
C ASP A 68 5.97 -2.86 -6.78
N PRO A 69 6.74 -2.25 -5.87
CA PRO A 69 6.28 -1.10 -5.10
C PRO A 69 5.87 0.08 -5.97
N ILE A 70 6.62 0.34 -7.04
CA ILE A 70 6.38 1.47 -7.94
C ILE A 70 5.05 1.29 -8.67
N SER A 71 4.76 0.06 -9.10
CA SER A 71 3.49 -0.30 -9.73
C SER A 71 2.31 -0.10 -8.79
N ILE A 72 2.46 -0.47 -7.51
CA ILE A 72 1.41 -0.22 -6.51
C ILE A 72 1.22 1.28 -6.28
N GLU A 73 2.28 2.06 -6.11
CA GLU A 73 2.19 3.52 -5.94
C GLU A 73 1.48 4.19 -7.12
N ARG A 74 1.77 3.75 -8.35
CA ARG A 74 1.08 4.20 -9.57
C ARG A 74 -0.40 3.82 -9.62
N CYS A 75 -0.79 2.71 -8.99
CA CYS A 75 -2.19 2.33 -8.85
C CYS A 75 -2.93 3.18 -7.81
N CYS A 76 -2.25 3.59 -6.73
CA CYS A 76 -2.82 4.42 -5.67
C CYS A 76 -3.08 5.85 -6.15
N ASP A 77 -2.14 6.45 -6.89
CA ASP A 77 -2.34 7.78 -7.47
C ASP A 77 -3.32 7.71 -8.65
N LYS A 78 -4.58 8.07 -8.41
CA LYS A 78 -5.65 7.90 -9.40
C LYS A 78 -5.48 8.75 -10.67
N TYR A 79 -4.62 9.77 -10.66
CA TYR A 79 -4.30 10.55 -11.86
C TYR A 79 -3.32 9.76 -12.74
N THR A 80 -2.21 9.34 -12.15
CA THR A 80 -1.17 8.50 -12.76
C THR A 80 -1.75 7.18 -13.24
N GLN A 81 -2.56 6.53 -12.41
CA GLN A 81 -3.26 5.30 -12.75
C GLN A 81 -4.06 5.44 -14.05
N ARG A 82 -4.91 6.48 -14.13
CA ARG A 82 -5.74 6.72 -15.33
C ARG A 82 -4.92 7.06 -16.56
N GLN A 83 -3.83 7.82 -16.41
CA GLN A 83 -2.91 8.07 -17.51
C GLN A 83 -2.25 6.80 -18.04
N LEU A 84 -1.83 5.89 -17.16
CA LEU A 84 -1.22 4.62 -17.54
C LEU A 84 -2.23 3.68 -18.21
N LEU A 85 -3.45 3.60 -17.68
CA LEU A 85 -4.54 2.82 -18.26
C LEU A 85 -4.93 3.33 -19.65
N ALA A 86 -5.06 4.65 -19.83
CA ALA A 86 -5.35 5.25 -21.13
C ALA A 86 -4.23 4.99 -22.14
N LYS A 87 -2.95 5.06 -21.73
CA LYS A 87 -1.80 4.71 -22.58
C LYS A 87 -1.78 3.23 -23.01
N ALA A 88 -2.46 2.37 -22.26
CA ALA A 88 -2.63 0.95 -22.54
C ALA A 88 -3.97 0.64 -23.23
N ASP A 89 -4.63 1.64 -23.80
CA ASP A 89 -5.91 1.54 -24.51
C ASP A 89 -7.08 0.99 -23.67
N VAL A 90 -6.99 1.09 -22.33
CA VAL A 90 -8.10 0.77 -21.45
C VAL A 90 -9.10 1.93 -21.43
N PRO A 91 -10.40 1.71 -21.70
CA PRO A 91 -11.40 2.78 -21.72
C PRO A 91 -11.49 3.52 -20.38
N MET A 92 -11.23 4.83 -20.39
CA MET A 92 -11.30 5.69 -19.20
C MET A 92 -12.54 6.59 -19.23
N PRO A 93 -13.21 6.79 -18.08
CA PRO A 93 -14.18 7.87 -17.98
C PRO A 93 -13.46 9.22 -18.18
N ALA A 94 -14.18 10.21 -18.70
CA ALA A 94 -13.67 11.58 -18.73
C ALA A 94 -13.31 12.02 -17.30
N TYR A 95 -12.12 12.59 -17.13
CA TYR A 95 -11.64 13.06 -15.83
C TYR A 95 -10.81 14.34 -16.00
N ARG A 96 -10.77 15.15 -14.94
CA ARG A 96 -9.87 16.29 -14.81
C ARG A 96 -9.16 16.23 -13.46
N LEU A 97 -7.92 16.71 -13.41
CA LEU A 97 -7.17 16.88 -12.16
C LEU A 97 -7.37 18.30 -11.68
N ALA A 98 -7.87 18.47 -10.45
CA ALA A 98 -8.00 19.75 -9.79
C ALA A 98 -7.13 19.79 -8.54
N ALA A 99 -6.30 20.83 -8.41
CA ALA A 99 -5.44 21.09 -7.27
C ALA A 99 -6.14 21.91 -6.17
N ASN A 100 -7.27 22.56 -6.49
CA ASN A 100 -7.96 23.45 -5.56
C ASN A 100 -9.47 23.55 -5.84
N ALA A 101 -10.21 24.16 -4.92
CA ALA A 101 -11.67 24.29 -5.00
C ALA A 101 -12.15 25.10 -6.21
N THR A 102 -11.40 26.11 -6.64
CA THR A 102 -11.74 26.93 -7.81
C THR A 102 -11.70 26.11 -9.09
N GLU A 103 -10.67 25.27 -9.25
CA GLU A 103 -10.57 24.33 -10.37
C GLU A 103 -11.70 23.30 -10.34
N VAL A 104 -12.02 22.74 -9.17
CA VAL A 104 -13.17 21.82 -9.03
C VAL A 104 -14.47 22.48 -9.50
N GLN A 105 -14.75 23.71 -9.06
CA GLN A 105 -15.95 24.44 -9.47
C GLN A 105 -15.97 24.73 -10.97
N SER A 106 -14.83 25.15 -11.53
CA SER A 106 -14.72 25.41 -12.97
C SER A 106 -14.93 24.16 -13.81
N PHE A 107 -14.44 23.00 -13.37
CA PHE A 107 -14.58 21.74 -14.11
C PHE A 107 -15.95 21.09 -13.94
N ALA A 108 -16.68 21.42 -12.86
CA ALA A 108 -18.03 20.91 -12.62
C ALA A 108 -19.12 21.70 -13.36
N ALA A 109 -18.82 22.93 -13.80
CA ALA A 109 -19.75 23.80 -14.53
C ALA A 109 -19.74 23.57 -16.06
N GLU A 110 -18.80 22.76 -16.55
CA GLU A 110 -18.66 22.32 -17.95
C GLU A 110 -19.41 21.00 -18.18
#